data_AF-A0A3C1Z743-F1
#
_entry.id   AF-A0A3C1Z743-F1
#
_cell.length_a   1.000
_cell.length_b   1.000
_cell.length_c   1.000
_cell.angle_alpha   90.00
_cell.angle_beta   90.00
_cell.angle_gamma   90.00
#
_symmetry.space_group_name_H-M   'P 1'
#
loop_
_entity.id
_entity.type
_entity.pdbx_description
1 polymer ?
#
loop_
_entity_poly.entity_id
_entity_poly.type
_entity_poly.pdbx_seq_one_letter_code
_entity_poly.pdbx_strand_id
1 'polypeptide(L)'
;MDRRNRSPLCVALAVILMSFLTSAAVQAQAPTDSAATTEQSCSFGMAKGDPAHQCQVPIPSGCVIAKFPGTDKPWTTVSKAGRTFCTFDKKGTDWKTRITGHCTRCDSSHCTGQFMVRFECTKP
;
A
#
# COMPACT_ATOMS: atom_id res chain seq x y z
N MET A 1 -8.53 -2.76 -64.45
CA MET A 1 -7.77 -2.32 -63.26
C MET A 1 -8.51 -1.15 -62.64
N ASP A 2 -9.35 -1.44 -61.64
CA ASP A 2 -10.26 -0.51 -60.99
C ASP A 2 -9.50 0.31 -59.92
N ARG A 3 -9.32 1.62 -60.14
CA ARG A 3 -8.74 2.54 -59.14
C ARG A 3 -9.83 2.91 -58.14
N ARG A 4 -10.01 2.08 -57.11
CA ARG A 4 -10.79 2.42 -55.92
C ARG A 4 -10.12 3.57 -55.17
N ASN A 5 -10.61 4.77 -55.43
CA ASN A 5 -10.33 6.01 -54.71
C ASN A 5 -10.76 5.86 -53.24
N ARG A 6 -9.85 5.37 -52.38
CA ARG A 6 -10.05 5.34 -50.92
C ARG A 6 -9.91 6.77 -50.41
N SER A 7 -11.04 7.48 -50.33
CA SER A 7 -11.08 8.81 -49.72
C SER A 7 -10.71 8.69 -48.22
N PRO A 8 -9.60 9.31 -47.77
CA PRO A 8 -9.11 9.19 -46.39
C PRO A 8 -10.08 9.82 -45.37
N LEU A 9 -11.00 10.67 -45.84
CA LEU A 9 -12.04 11.32 -45.05
C LEU A 9 -13.01 10.31 -44.42
N CYS A 10 -13.39 9.24 -45.13
CA CYS A 10 -14.31 8.24 -44.59
C CYS A 10 -13.67 7.39 -43.49
N VAL A 11 -12.35 7.14 -43.58
CA VAL A 11 -11.61 6.39 -42.56
C VAL A 11 -11.44 7.24 -41.31
N ALA A 12 -11.12 8.53 -41.46
CA ALA A 12 -10.97 9.46 -40.35
C ALA A 12 -12.28 9.61 -39.55
N LEU A 13 -13.43 9.70 -40.23
CA LEU A 13 -14.73 9.84 -39.57
C LEU A 13 -15.11 8.59 -38.75
N ALA A 14 -14.79 7.40 -39.26
CA ALA A 14 -15.08 6.14 -38.56
C ALA A 14 -14.23 5.96 -37.28
N VAL A 15 -12.97 6.41 -37.30
CA VAL A 15 -12.08 6.36 -36.12
C VAL A 15 -12.56 7.33 -35.04
N ILE A 16 -13.02 8.52 -35.42
CA ILE A 16 -13.58 9.50 -34.48
C ILE A 16 -14.85 8.96 -33.83
N LEU A 17 -15.75 8.34 -34.59
CA LEU A 17 -17.02 7.82 -34.05
C LEU A 17 -16.80 6.66 -33.05
N MET A 18 -15.82 5.79 -33.28
CA MET A 18 -15.46 4.69 -32.37
C MET A 18 -14.81 5.18 -31.06
N SER A 19 -14.23 6.38 -31.06
CA SER A 19 -13.57 6.98 -29.89
C SER A 19 -14.57 7.49 -28.84
N PHE A 20 -15.81 7.79 -29.24
CA PHE A 20 -16.84 8.32 -28.33
C PHE A 20 -17.62 7.22 -27.57
N LEU A 21 -17.56 5.96 -28.00
CA LEU A 21 -18.34 4.86 -27.43
C LEU A 21 -17.66 4.16 -26.24
N THR A 22 -16.41 4.50 -25.92
CA THR A 22 -15.64 3.91 -24.81
C THR A 22 -15.55 4.83 -23.60
N SER A 23 -16.63 5.56 -23.29
CA SER A 23 -16.81 6.10 -21.93
C SER A 23 -17.49 5.04 -21.06
N ALA A 24 -16.79 3.93 -20.82
CA ALA A 24 -17.19 3.03 -19.75
C ALA A 24 -17.10 3.83 -18.46
N ALA A 25 -18.25 4.11 -17.84
CA ALA A 25 -18.31 4.68 -16.51
C ALA A 25 -17.51 3.77 -15.58
N VAL A 26 -16.28 4.18 -15.26
CA VAL A 26 -15.49 3.55 -14.21
C VAL A 26 -16.18 3.92 -12.90
N GLN A 27 -17.20 3.15 -12.54
CA GLN A 27 -17.76 3.19 -11.19
C GLN A 27 -16.66 2.68 -10.26
N ALA A 28 -15.92 3.63 -9.67
CA ALA A 28 -15.10 3.38 -8.51
C ALA A 28 -15.98 2.62 -7.50
N GLN A 29 -15.63 1.37 -7.21
CA GLN A 29 -16.35 0.58 -6.23
C GLN A 29 -16.33 1.37 -4.92
N ALA A 30 -17.51 1.70 -4.39
CA ALA A 30 -17.62 2.31 -3.07
C ALA A 30 -16.86 1.41 -2.07
N PRO A 31 -15.96 1.95 -1.24
CA PRO A 31 -15.23 1.15 -0.27
C PRO A 31 -16.25 0.42 0.59
N THR A 32 -16.15 -0.91 0.62
CA THR A 32 -17.00 -1.77 1.43
C THR A 32 -16.72 -1.45 2.89
N ASP A 33 -17.59 -0.66 3.54
CA ASP A 33 -17.68 -0.33 4.97
C ASP A 33 -16.42 -0.52 5.84
N SER A 34 -15.25 -0.13 5.33
CA SER A 34 -14.05 -0.02 6.13
C SER A 34 -14.16 1.34 6.76
N ALA A 35 -14.59 1.39 8.03
CA ALA A 35 -14.54 2.59 8.84
C ALA A 35 -13.22 3.32 8.56
N ALA A 36 -13.28 4.64 8.34
CA ALA A 36 -12.10 5.41 7.97
C ALA A 36 -11.01 5.21 9.04
N THR A 37 -9.97 4.45 8.70
CA THR A 37 -8.84 4.17 9.59
C THR A 37 -7.70 5.10 9.24
N THR A 38 -6.98 5.57 10.25
CA THR A 38 -5.75 6.35 10.08
C THR A 38 -4.58 5.39 9.97
N GLU A 39 -3.75 5.52 8.93
CA GLU A 39 -2.55 4.70 8.76
C GLU A 39 -1.31 5.45 9.25
N GLN A 40 -0.46 4.77 10.02
CA GLN A 40 0.88 5.25 10.36
C GLN A 40 1.91 4.22 9.94
N SER A 41 3.13 4.69 9.67
CA SER A 41 4.21 3.79 9.29
C SER A 41 5.58 4.23 9.80
N CYS A 42 6.49 3.27 9.89
CA CYS A 42 7.93 3.52 9.98
C CYS A 42 8.64 2.75 8.86
N SER A 43 9.59 3.40 8.20
CA SER A 43 10.35 2.84 7.09
C SER A 43 11.82 3.18 7.19
N PHE A 44 12.66 2.30 6.66
CA PHE A 44 14.11 2.50 6.62
C PHE A 44 14.75 1.68 5.49
N GLY A 45 15.95 2.11 5.09
CA GLY A 45 16.84 1.37 4.20
C GLY A 45 18.05 0.82 4.95
N MET A 46 18.65 -0.24 4.41
CA MET A 46 19.87 -0.85 4.91
C MET A 46 20.81 -1.14 3.74
N ALA A 47 22.11 -0.92 3.95
CA ALA A 47 23.17 -1.35 3.07
C ALA A 47 23.58 -2.81 3.35
N LYS A 48 24.31 -3.42 2.41
CA LYS A 48 24.83 -4.78 2.58
C LYS A 48 25.67 -4.90 3.84
N GLY A 49 25.32 -5.85 4.69
CA GLY A 49 26.04 -6.14 5.92
C GLY A 49 25.62 -5.28 7.11
N ASP A 50 24.74 -4.30 6.92
CA ASP A 50 24.14 -3.56 8.04
C ASP A 50 23.48 -4.55 9.01
N PRO A 51 23.65 -4.32 10.32
CA PRO A 51 23.10 -5.20 11.34
C PRO A 51 21.57 -5.16 11.33
N ALA A 52 20.97 -5.95 12.23
CA ALA A 52 19.54 -5.85 12.47
C ALA A 52 19.13 -4.41 12.81
N HIS A 53 17.99 -3.98 12.27
CA HIS A 53 17.47 -2.63 12.45
C HIS A 53 16.05 -2.67 12.99
N GLN A 54 15.69 -1.68 13.80
CA GLN A 54 14.37 -1.58 14.41
C GLN A 54 13.80 -0.19 14.22
N CYS A 55 12.48 -0.09 14.07
CA CYS A 55 11.77 1.19 14.08
C CYS A 55 10.48 1.09 14.88
N GLN A 56 10.04 2.23 15.41
CA GLN A 56 8.78 2.36 16.12
C GLN A 56 7.74 3.01 15.21
N VAL A 57 6.58 2.36 15.07
CA VAL A 57 5.43 2.98 14.40
C VAL A 57 4.78 3.94 15.40
N PRO A 58 4.61 5.24 15.05
CA PRO A 58 3.99 6.19 15.96
C PRO A 58 2.50 5.86 16.15
N ILE A 59 2.03 5.97 17.40
CA ILE A 59 0.62 5.83 17.76
C ILE A 59 0.06 7.23 17.92
N PRO A 60 -0.89 7.68 17.08
CA PRO A 60 -1.47 9.01 17.23
C PRO A 60 -2.30 9.09 18.50
N SER A 61 -2.31 10.26 19.14
CA SER A 61 -3.07 10.51 20.36
C SER A 61 -4.56 10.29 20.15
N GLY A 62 -5.23 9.61 21.09
CA GLY A 62 -6.67 9.35 21.00
C GLY A 62 -7.05 8.24 20.01
N CYS A 63 -6.06 7.48 19.52
CA CYS A 63 -6.30 6.37 18.60
C CYS A 63 -5.98 5.03 19.24
N VAL A 64 -6.73 4.01 18.84
CA VAL A 64 -6.47 2.60 19.16
C VAL A 64 -6.18 1.84 17.88
N ILE A 65 -5.52 0.69 17.98
CA ILE A 65 -5.19 -0.12 16.80
C ILE A 65 -6.46 -0.67 16.18
N ALA A 66 -6.63 -0.44 14.88
CA ALA A 66 -7.72 -1.00 14.11
C ALA A 66 -7.55 -2.51 14.00
N LYS A 67 -8.67 -3.23 13.98
CA LYS A 67 -8.66 -4.68 13.77
C LYS A 67 -8.88 -4.99 12.30
N PHE A 68 -8.28 -6.08 11.82
CA PHE A 68 -8.57 -6.56 10.48
C PHE A 68 -10.03 -7.04 10.43
N PRO A 69 -10.85 -6.63 9.44
CA PRO A 69 -12.29 -6.88 9.42
C PRO A 69 -12.63 -8.35 9.64
N GLY A 70 -13.56 -8.62 10.56
CA GLY A 70 -14.00 -9.98 10.92
C GLY A 70 -13.03 -10.76 11.81
N THR A 71 -11.98 -10.14 12.36
CA THR A 71 -11.00 -10.80 13.25
C THR A 71 -10.60 -9.93 14.43
N ASP A 72 -9.95 -10.52 15.44
CA ASP A 72 -9.29 -9.78 16.53
C ASP A 72 -7.82 -9.46 16.26
N LYS A 73 -7.33 -9.73 15.05
CA LYS A 73 -5.93 -9.46 14.69
C LYS A 73 -5.74 -7.97 14.40
N PRO A 74 -4.61 -7.38 14.81
CA PRO A 74 -4.32 -5.99 14.49
C PRO A 74 -4.18 -5.84 12.97
N TRP A 75 -4.69 -4.72 12.45
CA TRP A 75 -4.62 -4.42 11.02
C TRP A 75 -3.24 -3.84 10.69
N THR A 76 -2.34 -4.74 10.32
CA THR A 76 -0.93 -4.40 10.08
C THR A 76 -0.44 -4.96 8.76
N THR A 77 0.53 -4.27 8.15
CA THR A 77 1.23 -4.72 6.96
C THR A 77 2.73 -4.55 7.16
N VAL A 78 3.50 -5.54 6.72
CA VAL A 78 4.97 -5.48 6.67
C VAL A 78 5.43 -5.62 5.23
N SER A 79 6.12 -4.61 4.72
CA SER A 79 6.70 -4.59 3.39
C SER A 79 8.22 -4.65 3.50
N LYS A 80 8.86 -5.39 2.59
CA LYS A 80 10.33 -5.48 2.53
C LYS A 80 10.84 -5.61 1.10
N ALA A 81 12.07 -5.15 0.87
CA ALA A 81 12.82 -5.43 -0.35
C ALA A 81 14.21 -5.96 -0.01
N GLY A 82 14.80 -6.73 -0.94
CA GLY A 82 16.09 -7.36 -0.76
C GLY A 82 16.08 -8.61 0.12
N ARG A 83 17.27 -9.10 0.45
CA ARG A 83 17.50 -10.27 1.30
C ARG A 83 17.64 -9.83 2.77
N THR A 84 16.50 -9.68 3.42
CA THR A 84 16.34 -9.47 4.86
C THR A 84 15.00 -10.09 5.29
N PHE A 85 14.82 -10.32 6.58
CA PHE A 85 13.56 -10.77 7.17
C PHE A 85 13.02 -9.69 8.11
N CYS A 86 11.79 -9.23 7.87
CA CYS A 86 11.15 -8.19 8.66
C CYS A 86 9.88 -8.71 9.34
N THR A 87 9.70 -8.38 10.61
CA THR A 87 8.52 -8.77 11.40
C THR A 87 8.29 -7.81 12.56
N PHE A 88 7.06 -7.75 13.08
CA PHE A 88 6.81 -7.03 14.33
C PHE A 88 7.43 -7.80 15.50
N ASP A 89 8.12 -7.07 16.38
CA ASP A 89 8.72 -7.64 17.58
C ASP A 89 7.60 -8.03 18.57
N LYS A 90 7.42 -9.34 18.78
CA LYS A 90 6.42 -9.90 19.68
C LYS A 90 6.63 -9.53 21.14
N LYS A 91 7.87 -9.22 21.55
CA LYS A 91 8.21 -8.83 22.92
C LYS A 91 8.25 -7.31 23.07
N GLY A 92 8.70 -6.61 22.03
CA GLY A 92 8.77 -5.16 21.98
C GLY A 92 7.43 -4.45 21.76
N THR A 93 6.45 -5.14 21.15
CA THR A 93 5.14 -4.59 20.79
C THR A 93 4.05 -4.99 21.79
N ASP A 94 3.38 -3.99 22.36
CA ASP A 94 2.24 -4.16 23.28
C ASP A 94 0.89 -3.74 22.66
N TRP A 95 0.91 -3.24 21.42
CA TRP A 95 -0.26 -2.81 20.65
C TRP A 95 -1.08 -1.68 21.29
N LYS A 96 -0.54 -0.99 22.30
CA LYS A 96 -1.22 0.10 23.03
C LYS A 96 -0.36 1.36 23.11
N THR A 97 0.89 1.18 23.51
CA THR A 97 1.86 2.23 23.78
C THR A 97 3.11 2.11 22.91
N ARG A 98 3.43 0.91 22.45
CA ARG A 98 4.63 0.66 21.65
C ARG A 98 4.38 -0.38 20.58
N ILE A 99 4.76 -0.04 19.35
CA ILE A 99 4.72 -0.90 18.18
C ILE A 99 6.10 -0.87 17.53
N THR A 100 6.80 -1.99 17.58
CA THR A 100 8.18 -2.07 17.09
C THR A 100 8.27 -3.07 15.95
N GLY A 101 8.72 -2.59 14.81
CA GLY A 101 9.15 -3.41 13.69
C GLY A 101 10.64 -3.72 13.79
N HIS A 102 11.04 -4.92 13.37
CA HIS A 102 12.42 -5.36 13.34
C HIS A 102 12.72 -6.05 12.01
N CYS A 103 13.86 -5.71 11.40
CA CYS A 103 14.42 -6.46 10.30
C CYS A 103 15.79 -7.04 10.69
N THR A 104 16.09 -8.26 10.21
CA THR A 104 17.40 -8.87 10.35
C THR A 104 18.45 -8.16 9.49
N ARG A 105 19.71 -8.57 9.64
CA ARG A 105 20.83 -8.16 8.78
C ARG A 105 20.47 -8.16 7.29
N CYS A 106 21.01 -7.22 6.53
CA CYS A 106 20.85 -7.16 5.08
C CYS A 106 21.93 -7.95 4.33
N ASP A 107 21.52 -8.90 3.49
CA ASP A 107 22.43 -9.74 2.71
C ASP A 107 22.49 -9.37 1.22
N SER A 108 21.67 -8.43 0.75
CA SER A 108 21.73 -7.85 -0.61
C SER A 108 22.43 -6.49 -0.62
N SER A 109 22.67 -5.91 -1.80
CA SER A 109 23.26 -4.56 -1.94
C SER A 109 22.46 -3.51 -1.16
N HIS A 110 21.13 -3.59 -1.28
CA HIS A 110 20.18 -2.77 -0.55
C HIS A 110 19.07 -3.65 0.00
N CYS A 111 18.58 -3.30 1.18
CA CYS A 111 17.35 -3.82 1.75
C CYS A 111 16.48 -2.66 2.22
N THR A 112 15.17 -2.89 2.28
CA THR A 112 14.23 -1.96 2.90
C THR A 112 13.27 -2.69 3.81
N GLY A 113 12.81 -2.00 4.83
CA GLY A 113 11.73 -2.43 5.71
C GLY A 113 10.72 -1.31 5.88
N GLN A 114 9.43 -1.65 5.84
CA GLN A 114 8.35 -0.74 6.17
C GLN A 114 7.28 -1.49 6.98
N PHE A 115 6.89 -0.88 8.09
CA PHE A 115 5.87 -1.39 8.99
C PHE A 115 4.72 -0.40 9.00
N MET A 116 3.52 -0.86 8.67
CA MET A 116 2.33 -0.02 8.58
C MET A 116 1.27 -0.58 9.52
N VAL A 117 0.62 0.31 10.28
CA VAL A 117 -0.46 -0.03 11.19
C VAL A 117 -1.62 0.93 10.97
N ARG A 118 -2.83 0.37 10.93
CA ARG A 118 -4.05 1.15 10.88
C ARG A 118 -4.62 1.34 12.28
N PHE A 119 -5.20 2.50 12.50
CA PHE A 119 -5.74 2.96 13.76
C PHE A 119 -7.18 3.43 13.59
N GLU A 120 -8.01 3.15 14.60
CA GLU A 120 -9.32 3.74 14.80
C GLU A 120 -9.15 4.91 15.76
N CYS A 121 -9.29 6.11 15.23
CA CYS A 121 -9.21 7.34 16.01
C CYS A 121 -10.64 7.81 16.30
N THR A 122 -10.96 8.08 17.56
CA THR A 122 -12.12 8.91 17.84
C THR A 122 -11.84 10.28 17.24
N LYS A 123 -12.71 10.73 16.32
CA LYS A 123 -12.62 12.10 15.80
C LYS A 123 -12.51 13.07 16.98
N PRO A 124 -11.60 14.06 16.94
CA PRO A 124 -11.65 15.16 17.89
C PRO A 124 -12.97 15.92 17.78
#